data_AF-D7G4H5-F1
#
_entry.id   AF-D7G4H5-F1
#
_cell.length_a   1.000
_cell.length_b   1.000
_cell.length_c   1.000
_cell.angle_alpha   90.00
_cell.angle_beta   90.00
_cell.angle_gamma   90.00
#
_symmetry.space_group_name_H-M   'P 1'
#
loop_
_entity.id
_entity.type
_entity.pdbx_description
1 polymer ?
#
loop_
_entity_poly.entity_id
_entity_poly.type
_entity_poly.pdbx_seq_one_letter_code
_entity_poly.pdbx_strand_id
1 'polypeptide(L)'
;MVTESAGKTGGQMCNVAFVKTHKTASTTLAMIFVRYAKRHDKKLASFEGRFVSNVPLAVAVQQVQENGQRVDVMHYHVHEGVWEGTWEDNTKMYKQIMQEAEPINYITVVRSPREHFLSYYYYYMQPMNKLSIEQYLERTKRHPAQHMMNPMCVEFGVHDKDQLDIFIEKHLPSFALVILTEEFDAGLMTLRRLMGWDMIDMTYSVMMETKKGVVRWDNKPLVDVPRFASLPQWVQDTIDATTALDRKLHEAAVLAYRQAAEVGDAEQDLVEFKELQRIVTAYLQANSSSEARRWYAPNAEPYNGGPPLYAF
;
A
#
# COMPACT_ATOMS: atom_id res chain seq x y z
N MET A 1 4.62 25.02 -10.36
CA MET A 1 3.97 23.84 -9.75
C MET A 1 4.92 23.04 -8.85
N VAL A 2 5.97 22.38 -9.37
CA VAL A 2 6.81 21.48 -8.54
C VAL A 2 7.77 22.24 -7.63
N THR A 3 8.41 23.29 -8.14
CA THR A 3 9.26 24.19 -7.35
C THR A 3 8.47 24.95 -6.29
N GLU A 4 7.25 25.38 -6.62
CA GLU A 4 6.31 25.98 -5.67
C GLU A 4 5.89 24.99 -4.59
N SER A 5 5.59 23.75 -4.98
CA SER A 5 5.24 22.68 -4.03
C SER A 5 6.40 22.38 -3.09
N ALA A 6 7.60 22.16 -3.62
CA ALA A 6 8.82 21.93 -2.82
C ALA A 6 9.15 23.09 -1.87
N GLY A 7 8.73 24.31 -2.21
CA GLY A 7 8.90 25.50 -1.36
C GLY A 7 7.89 25.61 -0.20
N LYS A 8 6.81 24.82 -0.20
CA LYS A 8 5.81 24.82 0.88
C LYS A 8 6.31 23.98 2.06
N THR A 9 6.89 24.64 3.05
CA THR A 9 7.40 23.95 4.25
C THR A 9 6.46 24.03 5.46
N GLY A 10 5.32 24.73 5.35
CA GLY A 10 4.35 24.93 6.43
C GLY A 10 2.92 24.53 6.06
N GLY A 11 2.15 24.05 7.04
CA GLY A 11 0.74 23.66 6.89
C GLY A 11 0.49 22.26 6.34
N GLN A 12 1.52 21.55 5.89
CA GLN A 12 1.43 20.15 5.45
C GLN A 12 1.68 19.21 6.63
N MET A 13 0.80 18.22 6.81
CA MET A 13 1.02 17.15 7.78
C MET A 13 2.06 16.14 7.27
N CYS A 14 2.75 15.48 8.20
CA CYS A 14 3.74 14.43 7.91
C CYS A 14 3.72 13.35 9.01
N ASN A 15 4.84 12.72 9.34
CA ASN A 15 4.91 11.61 10.29
C ASN A 15 4.02 10.42 9.88
N VAL A 16 4.23 9.94 8.65
CA VAL A 16 3.42 8.93 7.96
C VAL A 16 3.99 7.53 8.15
N ALA A 17 3.18 6.64 8.71
CA ALA A 17 3.43 5.20 8.72
C ALA A 17 2.50 4.51 7.71
N PHE A 18 3.00 4.25 6.50
CA PHE A 18 2.27 3.53 5.48
C PHE A 18 2.45 2.02 5.64
N VAL A 19 1.38 1.38 6.10
CA VAL A 19 1.30 -0.05 6.35
C VAL A 19 0.93 -0.71 5.02
N LYS A 20 1.93 -1.26 4.34
CA LYS A 20 1.73 -1.84 3.01
C LYS A 20 1.03 -3.19 3.14
N THR A 21 -0.03 -3.37 2.36
CA THR A 21 -0.68 -4.68 2.16
C THR A 21 -0.33 -5.19 0.76
N HIS A 22 -0.19 -6.50 0.59
CA HIS A 22 0.14 -7.08 -0.70
C HIS A 22 -1.02 -6.95 -1.70
N LYS A 23 -0.73 -6.64 -2.97
CA LYS A 23 -1.68 -6.68 -4.11
C LYS A 23 -2.87 -5.70 -4.08
N THR A 24 -2.66 -4.57 -3.40
CA THR A 24 -3.63 -3.49 -3.19
C THR A 24 -3.15 -2.15 -3.79
N ALA A 25 -2.33 -2.18 -4.86
CA ALA A 25 -1.65 -1.00 -5.39
C ALA A 25 -0.67 -0.30 -4.41
N SER A 26 -0.28 -0.98 -3.32
CA SER A 26 0.61 -0.43 -2.30
C SER A 26 2.00 -0.02 -2.80
N THR A 27 2.53 -0.63 -3.87
CA THR A 27 3.78 -0.16 -4.49
C THR A 27 3.63 1.23 -5.11
N THR A 28 2.52 1.51 -5.79
CA THR A 28 2.24 2.83 -6.37
C THR A 28 2.21 3.90 -5.28
N LEU A 29 1.49 3.64 -4.20
CA LEU A 29 1.37 4.56 -3.07
C LEU A 29 2.69 4.71 -2.30
N ALA A 30 3.47 3.64 -2.13
CA ALA A 30 4.80 3.73 -1.54
C ALA A 30 5.70 4.68 -2.35
N MET A 31 5.66 4.62 -3.68
CA MET A 31 6.45 5.52 -4.52
C MET A 31 5.97 6.98 -4.46
N ILE A 32 4.68 7.23 -4.23
CA ILE A 32 4.17 8.57 -3.89
C ILE A 32 4.83 9.08 -2.61
N PHE A 33 4.86 8.27 -1.56
CA PHE A 33 5.51 8.63 -0.28
C PHE A 33 7.02 8.87 -0.40
N VAL A 34 7.74 8.03 -1.16
CA VAL A 34 9.17 8.25 -1.46
C VAL A 34 9.39 9.62 -2.13
N ARG A 35 8.58 9.93 -3.15
CA ARG A 35 8.71 11.19 -3.89
C ARG A 35 8.36 12.39 -3.01
N TYR A 36 7.28 12.30 -2.23
CA TYR A 36 6.90 13.34 -1.29
C TYR A 36 8.03 13.60 -0.29
N ALA A 37 8.54 12.55 0.36
CA ALA A 37 9.60 12.69 1.35
C ALA A 37 10.84 13.39 0.76
N LYS A 38 11.23 13.01 -0.46
CA LYS A 38 12.36 13.63 -1.14
C LYS A 38 12.09 15.07 -1.58
N ARG A 39 10.89 15.39 -2.07
CA ARG A 39 10.54 16.74 -2.53
C ARG A 39 10.50 17.73 -1.36
N HIS A 40 10.09 17.27 -0.19
CA HIS A 40 9.83 18.08 0.99
C HIS A 40 10.85 17.88 2.12
N ASP A 41 12.03 17.34 1.79
CA ASP A 41 13.16 17.11 2.69
C ASP A 41 12.77 16.39 4.01
N LYS A 42 11.98 15.32 3.89
CA LYS A 42 11.56 14.47 5.00
C LYS A 42 12.46 13.24 5.10
N LYS A 43 12.69 12.79 6.34
CA LYS A 43 13.45 11.57 6.63
C LYS A 43 12.64 10.35 6.20
N LEU A 44 13.00 9.79 5.06
CA LEU A 44 12.45 8.53 4.58
C LEU A 44 13.12 7.36 5.30
N ALA A 45 12.32 6.40 5.73
CA ALA A 45 12.83 5.17 6.32
C ALA A 45 13.67 4.36 5.34
N SER A 46 14.83 3.91 5.81
CA SER A 46 15.76 3.04 5.10
C SER A 46 16.43 2.16 6.15
N PHE A 47 16.30 0.84 6.00
CA PHE A 47 16.79 -0.13 6.98
C PHE A 47 17.87 -1.01 6.35
N GLU A 48 18.94 -1.27 7.10
CA GLU A 48 20.02 -2.16 6.69
C GLU A 48 19.55 -3.61 6.62
N GLY A 49 20.12 -4.37 5.69
CA GLY A 49 19.62 -5.69 5.31
C GLY A 49 18.94 -5.62 3.94
N ARG A 50 18.55 -6.76 3.38
CA ARG A 50 17.88 -6.81 2.06
C ARG A 50 16.40 -6.35 2.15
N PHE A 51 16.11 -5.36 2.98
CA PHE A 51 14.79 -4.82 3.29
C PHE A 51 14.42 -3.70 2.33
N VAL A 52 13.95 -4.08 1.14
CA VAL A 52 13.56 -3.11 0.10
C VAL A 52 12.11 -2.67 0.27
N SER A 53 11.22 -3.60 0.63
CA SER A 53 9.78 -3.34 0.72
C SER A 53 9.11 -4.02 1.92
N ASN A 54 9.86 -4.83 2.67
CA ASN A 54 9.42 -5.44 3.92
C ASN A 54 10.47 -5.18 5.01
N VAL A 55 10.01 -5.12 6.25
CA VAL A 55 10.89 -5.09 7.43
C VAL A 55 10.09 -5.55 8.65
N PRO A 56 10.57 -6.51 9.45
CA PRO A 56 9.98 -6.77 10.75
C PRO A 56 10.14 -5.52 11.64
N LEU A 57 9.06 -5.06 12.28
CA LEU A 57 9.11 -3.83 13.08
C LEU A 57 10.14 -3.88 14.21
N ALA A 58 10.38 -5.05 14.81
CA ALA A 58 11.43 -5.22 15.82
C ALA A 58 12.83 -4.89 15.28
N VAL A 59 13.12 -5.26 14.04
CA VAL A 59 14.39 -4.93 13.37
C VAL A 59 14.47 -3.44 13.08
N ALA A 60 13.37 -2.83 12.62
CA ALA A 60 13.31 -1.38 12.41
C ALA A 60 13.53 -0.60 13.72
N VAL A 61 12.91 -1.02 14.83
CA VAL A 61 13.11 -0.44 16.16
C VAL A 61 14.57 -0.55 16.58
N GLN A 62 15.17 -1.74 16.45
CA GLN A 62 16.57 -1.97 16.81
C GLN A 62 17.50 -1.01 16.04
N GLN A 63 17.35 -0.92 14.71
CA GLN A 63 18.20 -0.07 13.90
C GLN A 63 18.03 1.42 14.22
N VAL A 64 16.79 1.90 14.46
CA VAL A 64 16.54 3.29 14.87
C VAL A 64 17.17 3.58 16.24
N GLN A 65 17.16 2.62 17.17
CA GLN A 65 17.82 2.77 18.47
C GLN A 65 19.35 2.79 18.34
N GLU A 66 19.92 1.97 17.45
CA GLU A 66 21.36 1.90 17.21
C GLU A 66 21.91 3.15 16.50
N ASN A 67 21.19 3.67 15.50
CA ASN A 67 21.63 4.82 14.71
C ASN A 67 21.13 6.17 15.24
N GLY A 68 20.16 6.18 16.15
CA GLY A 68 19.56 7.39 16.74
C GLY A 68 18.70 8.21 15.76
N GLN A 69 18.33 7.66 14.61
CA GLN A 69 17.65 8.36 13.53
C GLN A 69 16.21 7.87 13.35
N ARG A 70 15.27 8.61 13.95
CA ARG A 70 13.83 8.46 13.67
C ARG A 70 13.46 9.05 12.31
N VAL A 71 12.30 8.64 11.80
CA VAL A 71 11.89 8.88 10.40
C VAL A 71 10.53 9.56 10.30
N ASP A 72 10.36 10.42 9.30
CA ASP A 72 9.10 11.13 9.02
C ASP A 72 8.15 10.30 8.15
N VAL A 73 8.67 9.41 7.31
CA VAL A 73 7.89 8.61 6.36
C VAL A 73 8.41 7.18 6.32
N MET A 74 7.55 6.20 6.61
CA MET A 74 7.86 4.77 6.54
C MET A 74 6.86 4.05 5.63
N HIS A 75 7.31 3.15 4.75
CA HIS A 75 6.43 2.38 3.85
C HIS A 75 6.84 0.90 3.71
N TYR A 76 6.36 0.02 4.58
CA TYR A 76 6.80 -1.39 4.56
C TYR A 76 5.66 -2.38 4.76
N HIS A 77 5.82 -3.58 4.20
CA HIS A 77 5.14 -4.77 4.69
C HIS A 77 5.80 -5.16 6.01
N VAL A 78 5.04 -5.19 7.10
CA VAL A 78 5.60 -5.38 8.45
C VAL A 78 5.37 -6.77 9.04
N HIS A 79 4.46 -7.55 8.44
CA HIS A 79 4.11 -8.89 8.93
C HIS A 79 4.53 -10.02 8.00
N GLU A 80 4.50 -9.79 6.68
CA GLU A 80 4.75 -10.82 5.63
C GLU A 80 4.03 -12.17 5.88
N GLY A 81 2.94 -12.17 6.65
CA GLY A 81 2.23 -13.37 7.07
C GLY A 81 2.94 -14.30 8.05
N VAL A 82 3.98 -13.84 8.74
CA VAL A 82 4.77 -14.62 9.71
C VAL A 82 4.66 -14.06 11.13
N TRP A 83 4.05 -12.89 11.32
CA TRP A 83 4.02 -12.22 12.61
C TRP A 83 2.84 -12.65 13.49
N GLU A 84 3.15 -12.93 14.77
CA GLU A 84 2.23 -13.47 15.78
C GLU A 84 1.83 -12.45 16.86
N GLY A 85 2.24 -11.18 16.75
CA GLY A 85 1.89 -10.14 17.71
C GLY A 85 0.51 -9.49 17.48
N THR A 86 0.22 -8.41 18.20
CA THR A 86 -1.03 -7.64 18.09
C THR A 86 -0.81 -6.25 17.53
N TRP A 87 -1.79 -5.65 16.85
CA TRP A 87 -1.66 -4.28 16.34
C TRP A 87 -1.26 -3.24 17.40
N GLU A 88 -1.57 -3.48 18.68
CA GLU A 88 -1.08 -2.65 19.77
C GLU A 88 0.45 -2.71 19.92
N ASP A 89 1.06 -3.89 19.72
CA ASP A 89 2.52 -4.04 19.67
C ASP A 89 3.12 -3.25 18.51
N ASN A 90 2.47 -3.28 17.33
CA ASN A 90 2.89 -2.44 16.20
C ASN A 90 2.87 -0.97 16.58
N THR A 91 1.79 -0.51 17.20
CA THR A 91 1.64 0.88 17.63
C THR A 91 2.78 1.30 18.57
N LYS A 92 3.15 0.43 19.52
CA LYS A 92 4.30 0.66 20.44
C LYS A 92 5.64 0.71 19.69
N MET A 93 5.81 -0.10 18.64
CA MET A 93 7.03 -0.10 17.83
C MET A 93 7.11 1.12 16.91
N TYR A 94 6.01 1.51 16.25
CA TYR A 94 5.96 2.72 15.42
C TYR A 94 6.30 3.98 16.23
N LYS A 95 5.84 4.09 17.49
CA LYS A 95 6.23 5.18 18.40
C LYS A 95 7.73 5.30 18.67
N GLN A 96 8.48 4.22 18.45
CA GLN A 96 9.94 4.21 18.60
C GLN A 96 10.65 4.52 17.29
N ILE A 97 10.02 4.23 16.14
CA ILE A 97 10.57 4.42 14.80
C ILE A 97 10.29 5.84 14.27
N MET A 98 9.05 6.30 14.40
CA MET A 98 8.58 7.54 13.81
C MET A 98 9.14 8.77 14.54
N GLN A 99 9.33 9.86 13.79
CA GLN A 99 9.94 11.11 14.24
C GLN A 99 9.18 11.69 15.42
N GLU A 100 7.86 11.79 15.31
CA GLU A 100 6.97 12.13 16.41
C GLU A 100 6.27 10.87 16.94
N ALA A 101 6.18 10.73 18.26
CA ALA A 101 5.50 9.60 18.87
C ALA A 101 3.96 9.71 18.74
N GLU A 102 3.42 10.93 18.70
CA GLU A 102 2.02 11.23 18.42
C GLU A 102 1.87 12.65 17.83
N PRO A 103 0.94 12.88 16.88
CA PRO A 103 0.19 11.87 16.16
C PRO A 103 1.05 11.14 15.11
N ILE A 104 0.85 9.84 14.95
CA ILE A 104 1.37 9.08 13.80
C ILE A 104 0.22 8.91 12.79
N ASN A 105 0.45 9.35 11.56
CA ASN A 105 -0.53 9.20 10.49
C ASN A 105 -0.42 7.80 9.88
N TYR A 106 -1.14 6.84 10.46
CA TYR A 106 -1.26 5.49 9.89
C TYR A 106 -2.11 5.54 8.63
N ILE A 107 -1.51 5.11 7.53
CA ILE A 107 -2.17 5.01 6.24
C ILE A 107 -2.06 3.57 5.78
N THR A 108 -3.11 3.06 5.13
CA THR A 108 -3.03 1.79 4.42
C THR A 108 -3.91 1.82 3.18
N VAL A 109 -3.84 0.76 2.40
CA VAL A 109 -4.70 0.53 1.24
C VAL A 109 -5.22 -0.90 1.30
N VAL A 110 -6.50 -1.09 1.03
CA VAL A 110 -7.15 -2.40 0.98
C VAL A 110 -7.78 -2.61 -0.39
N ARG A 111 -8.24 -3.83 -0.66
CA ARG A 111 -8.89 -4.19 -1.92
C ARG A 111 -10.03 -5.17 -1.64
N SER A 112 -11.04 -5.15 -2.50
CA SER A 112 -12.13 -6.12 -2.51
C SER A 112 -11.58 -7.54 -2.37
N PRO A 113 -12.02 -8.33 -1.38
CA PRO A 113 -11.39 -9.60 -1.02
C PRO A 113 -11.27 -10.58 -2.18
N ARG A 114 -12.30 -10.64 -3.04
CA ARG A 114 -12.34 -11.53 -4.21
C ARG A 114 -11.26 -11.17 -5.23
N GLU A 115 -11.16 -9.89 -5.56
CA GLU A 115 -10.18 -9.35 -6.50
C GLU A 115 -8.76 -9.38 -5.92
N HIS A 116 -8.63 -9.14 -4.62
CA HIS A 116 -7.39 -9.27 -3.86
C HIS A 116 -6.86 -10.70 -3.87
N PHE A 117 -7.69 -11.68 -3.49
CA PHE A 117 -7.35 -13.09 -3.46
C PHE A 117 -6.88 -13.60 -4.83
N LEU A 118 -7.61 -13.26 -5.90
CA LEU A 118 -7.21 -13.63 -7.26
C LEU A 118 -5.90 -12.97 -7.65
N SER A 119 -5.74 -11.67 -7.41
CA SER A 119 -4.49 -10.96 -7.70
C SER A 119 -3.29 -11.53 -6.93
N TYR A 120 -3.49 -11.94 -5.68
CA TYR A 120 -2.50 -12.59 -4.83
C TYR A 120 -2.13 -13.97 -5.38
N TYR A 121 -3.12 -14.82 -5.64
CA TYR A 121 -2.90 -16.15 -6.21
C TYR A 121 -2.11 -16.08 -7.52
N TYR A 122 -2.57 -15.27 -8.48
CA TYR A 122 -1.96 -15.20 -9.80
C TYR A 122 -0.58 -14.53 -9.82
N TYR A 123 -0.23 -13.76 -8.79
CA TYR A 123 1.09 -13.15 -8.67
C TYR A 123 2.08 -14.03 -7.90
N TYR A 124 1.66 -14.63 -6.78
CA TYR A 124 2.57 -15.38 -5.90
C TYR A 124 2.57 -16.88 -6.17
N MET A 125 1.40 -17.47 -6.37
CA MET A 125 1.19 -18.92 -6.38
C MET A 125 1.23 -19.50 -7.80
N GLN A 126 0.48 -18.90 -8.72
CA GLN A 126 0.36 -19.40 -10.09
C GLN A 126 1.73 -19.52 -10.81
N PRO A 127 2.67 -18.56 -10.68
CA PRO A 127 3.97 -18.69 -11.33
C PRO A 127 4.80 -19.87 -10.79
N MET A 128 4.50 -20.35 -9.58
CA MET A 128 5.19 -21.46 -8.92
C MET A 128 4.54 -22.81 -9.25
N ASN A 129 3.22 -22.90 -9.10
CA ASN A 129 2.49 -24.16 -9.22
C ASN A 129 1.97 -24.44 -10.64
N LYS A 130 1.89 -23.42 -11.51
CA LYS A 130 1.37 -23.46 -12.88
C LYS A 130 -0.08 -23.95 -13.02
N LEU A 131 -0.87 -23.88 -11.95
CA LEU A 131 -2.27 -24.30 -11.93
C LEU A 131 -3.20 -23.13 -12.25
N SER A 132 -4.37 -23.43 -12.80
CA SER A 132 -5.51 -22.50 -12.70
C SER A 132 -6.02 -22.43 -11.27
N ILE A 133 -6.80 -21.38 -10.94
CA ILE A 133 -7.38 -21.27 -9.60
C ILE A 133 -8.30 -22.45 -9.25
N GLU A 134 -9.07 -22.95 -10.23
CA GLU A 134 -9.90 -24.15 -10.10
C GLU A 134 -9.07 -25.37 -9.68
N GLN A 135 -8.04 -25.69 -10.46
CA GLN A 135 -7.16 -26.83 -10.20
C GLN A 135 -6.45 -26.71 -8.86
N TYR A 136 -6.06 -25.50 -8.48
CA TYR A 136 -5.42 -25.25 -7.20
C TYR A 136 -6.36 -25.51 -6.03
N LEU A 137 -7.57 -24.92 -6.04
CA LEU A 137 -8.53 -25.09 -4.96
C LEU A 137 -9.01 -26.54 -4.82
N GLU A 138 -9.20 -27.24 -5.94
CA GLU A 138 -9.53 -28.67 -5.92
C GLU A 138 -8.40 -29.48 -5.25
N ARG A 139 -7.14 -29.18 -5.58
CA ARG A 139 -5.97 -29.85 -5.00
C ARG A 139 -5.76 -29.52 -3.52
N THR A 140 -6.07 -28.30 -3.08
CA THR A 140 -5.88 -27.85 -1.70
C THR A 140 -7.12 -28.01 -0.83
N LYS A 141 -8.21 -28.56 -1.35
CA LYS A 141 -9.49 -28.69 -0.64
C LYS A 141 -9.38 -29.37 0.74
N ARG A 142 -8.51 -30.37 0.87
CA ARG A 142 -8.26 -31.09 2.14
C ARG A 142 -7.29 -30.37 3.07
N HIS A 143 -6.36 -29.61 2.50
CA HIS A 143 -5.31 -28.91 3.22
C HIS A 143 -5.15 -27.51 2.62
N PRO A 144 -6.04 -26.55 2.96
CA PRO A 144 -5.97 -25.20 2.47
C PRO A 144 -4.62 -24.59 2.81
N ALA A 145 -4.03 -23.86 1.87
CA ALA A 145 -2.76 -23.19 2.13
C ALA A 145 -3.01 -22.02 3.10
N GLN A 146 -2.35 -22.05 4.26
CA GLN A 146 -2.56 -21.05 5.32
C GLN A 146 -2.34 -19.61 4.82
N HIS A 147 -1.35 -19.37 3.97
CA HIS A 147 -1.08 -18.05 3.38
C HIS A 147 -2.15 -17.56 2.38
N MET A 148 -3.09 -18.43 1.99
CA MET A 148 -4.25 -18.03 1.19
C MET A 148 -5.50 -17.80 2.04
N MET A 149 -5.47 -18.09 3.35
CA MET A 149 -6.59 -17.85 4.26
C MET A 149 -6.55 -16.41 4.76
N ASN A 150 -7.57 -15.63 4.42
CA ASN A 150 -7.67 -14.20 4.77
C ASN A 150 -6.36 -13.42 4.56
N PRO A 151 -5.77 -13.45 3.35
CA PRO A 151 -4.45 -12.87 3.09
C PRO A 151 -4.37 -11.36 3.34
N MET A 152 -5.50 -10.64 3.42
CA MET A 152 -5.49 -9.23 3.75
C MET A 152 -5.46 -8.97 5.26
N CYS A 153 -6.26 -9.67 6.06
CA CYS A 153 -6.26 -9.58 7.53
C CYS A 153 -4.88 -9.87 8.13
N VAL A 154 -4.19 -10.85 7.56
CA VAL A 154 -2.84 -11.26 8.00
C VAL A 154 -1.81 -10.12 7.85
N GLU A 155 -2.01 -9.17 6.93
CA GLU A 155 -1.18 -7.95 6.79
C GLU A 155 -1.38 -6.94 7.93
N PHE A 156 -2.26 -7.22 8.88
CA PHE A 156 -2.47 -6.47 10.12
C PHE A 156 -2.25 -7.33 11.38
N GLY A 157 -1.74 -8.55 11.20
CA GLY A 157 -1.58 -9.54 12.28
C GLY A 157 -2.91 -10.09 12.82
N VAL A 158 -3.96 -10.03 12.00
CA VAL A 158 -5.29 -10.56 12.35
C VAL A 158 -5.45 -11.96 11.74
N HIS A 159 -5.61 -12.97 12.60
CA HIS A 159 -5.68 -14.38 12.23
C HIS A 159 -7.02 -15.03 12.58
N ASP A 160 -7.79 -14.42 13.48
CA ASP A 160 -9.10 -14.92 13.89
C ASP A 160 -10.14 -13.80 14.04
N LYS A 161 -11.37 -14.21 14.40
CA LYS A 161 -12.51 -13.29 14.53
C LYS A 161 -12.34 -12.32 15.71
N ASP A 162 -11.82 -12.79 16.83
CA ASP A 162 -11.73 -11.95 18.04
C ASP A 162 -10.66 -10.86 17.83
N GLN A 163 -9.54 -11.22 17.20
CA GLN A 163 -8.53 -10.26 16.75
C GLN A 163 -9.09 -9.26 15.73
N LEU A 164 -9.95 -9.71 14.80
CA LEU A 164 -10.57 -8.83 13.82
C LEU A 164 -11.53 -7.83 14.48
N ASP A 165 -12.39 -8.31 15.37
CA ASP A 165 -13.36 -7.47 16.07
C ASP A 165 -12.61 -6.40 16.91
N ILE A 166 -11.53 -6.79 17.60
CA ILE A 166 -10.64 -5.84 18.31
C ILE A 166 -10.00 -4.84 17.35
N PHE A 167 -9.47 -5.29 16.22
CA PHE A 167 -8.83 -4.41 15.25
C PHE A 167 -9.80 -3.37 14.69
N ILE A 168 -11.00 -3.80 14.26
CA ILE A 168 -12.03 -2.90 13.72
C ILE A 168 -12.49 -1.89 14.77
N GLU A 169 -12.70 -2.31 16.02
CA GLU A 169 -13.26 -1.43 17.05
C GLU A 169 -12.21 -0.47 17.65
N LYS A 170 -10.97 -0.94 17.85
CA LYS A 170 -9.96 -0.19 18.63
C LYS A 170 -8.85 0.43 17.79
N HIS A 171 -8.55 -0.14 16.63
CA HIS A 171 -7.35 0.18 15.88
C HIS A 171 -7.63 0.81 14.53
N LEU A 172 -8.60 0.31 13.77
CA LEU A 172 -9.01 0.91 12.51
C LEU A 172 -9.38 2.40 12.64
N PRO A 173 -10.04 2.88 13.72
CA PRO A 173 -10.33 4.30 13.88
C PRO A 173 -9.11 5.20 14.09
N SER A 174 -7.93 4.64 14.42
CA SER A 174 -6.69 5.42 14.52
C SER A 174 -5.94 5.58 13.19
N PHE A 175 -6.41 4.92 12.13
CA PHE A 175 -5.88 5.17 10.79
C PHE A 175 -6.35 6.53 10.29
N ALA A 176 -5.39 7.38 9.90
CA ALA A 176 -5.68 8.65 9.27
C ALA A 176 -6.45 8.45 7.95
N LEU A 177 -6.10 7.39 7.20
CA LEU A 177 -6.84 6.99 6.00
C LEU A 177 -6.63 5.51 5.66
N VAL A 178 -7.71 4.86 5.25
CA VAL A 178 -7.69 3.56 4.58
C VAL A 178 -8.18 3.75 3.15
N ILE A 179 -7.28 3.64 2.17
CA ILE A 179 -7.63 3.79 0.75
C ILE A 179 -8.23 2.48 0.22
N LEU A 180 -9.23 2.57 -0.65
CA LEU A 180 -9.74 1.43 -1.41
C LEU A 180 -9.03 1.37 -2.77
N THR A 181 -8.53 0.20 -3.17
CA THR A 181 -7.86 0.03 -4.47
C THR A 181 -8.78 0.36 -5.64
N GLU A 182 -10.07 0.08 -5.49
CA GLU A 182 -11.13 0.34 -6.47
C GLU A 182 -11.41 1.84 -6.64
N GLU A 183 -11.06 2.64 -5.63
CA GLU A 183 -11.25 4.09 -5.59
C GLU A 183 -9.91 4.82 -5.45
N PHE A 184 -8.81 4.22 -5.94
CA PHE A 184 -7.44 4.66 -5.64
C PHE A 184 -7.22 6.15 -5.88
N ASP A 185 -7.58 6.67 -7.06
CA ASP A 185 -7.39 8.09 -7.39
C ASP A 185 -8.22 9.02 -6.49
N ALA A 186 -9.45 8.63 -6.16
CA ALA A 186 -10.29 9.39 -5.23
C ALA A 186 -9.68 9.37 -3.82
N GLY A 187 -9.18 8.21 -3.38
CA GLY A 187 -8.47 8.07 -2.11
C GLY A 187 -7.16 8.84 -2.05
N LEU A 188 -6.46 9.04 -3.18
CA LEU A 188 -5.35 9.97 -3.26
C LEU A 188 -5.80 11.42 -3.03
N MET A 189 -6.97 11.82 -3.52
CA MET A 189 -7.49 13.17 -3.26
C MET A 189 -7.93 13.36 -1.81
N THR A 190 -8.56 12.35 -1.20
CA THR A 190 -8.82 12.35 0.25
C THR A 190 -7.52 12.48 1.03
N LEU A 191 -6.51 11.67 0.71
CA LEU A 191 -5.19 11.72 1.35
C LEU A 191 -4.55 13.11 1.20
N ARG A 192 -4.60 13.68 -0.01
CA ARG A 192 -4.08 15.01 -0.30
C ARG A 192 -4.68 16.05 0.64
N ARG A 193 -6.01 16.08 0.77
CA ARG A 193 -6.72 17.05 1.61
C ARG A 193 -6.42 16.85 3.08
N LEU A 194 -6.45 15.60 3.56
CA LEU A 194 -6.11 15.27 4.94
C LEU A 194 -4.70 15.77 5.25
N MET A 195 -3.72 15.49 4.40
CA MET A 195 -2.33 15.84 4.67
C MET A 195 -1.95 17.27 4.28
N GLY A 196 -2.83 18.01 3.61
CA GLY A 196 -2.52 19.34 3.05
C GLY A 196 -1.51 19.29 1.91
N TRP A 197 -1.35 18.15 1.23
CA TRP A 197 -0.34 17.97 0.19
C TRP A 197 -0.75 18.62 -1.13
N ASP A 198 0.22 18.87 -2.01
CA ASP A 198 -0.10 19.38 -3.34
C ASP A 198 -0.50 18.25 -4.27
N MET A 199 -1.36 18.57 -5.24
CA MET A 199 -1.87 17.59 -6.19
C MET A 199 -0.75 16.92 -7.01
N ILE A 200 0.35 17.65 -7.28
CA ILE A 200 1.54 17.11 -7.96
C ILE A 200 2.29 16.06 -7.12
N ASP A 201 2.17 16.10 -5.80
CA ASP A 201 2.71 15.06 -4.91
C ASP A 201 1.99 13.72 -5.09
N MET A 202 0.72 13.77 -5.48
CA MET A 202 -0.14 12.60 -5.60
C MET A 202 0.02 11.86 -6.95
N THR A 203 0.61 12.51 -7.95
CA THR A 203 0.72 11.90 -9.29
C THR A 203 1.67 10.71 -9.29
N TYR A 204 1.43 9.74 -10.16
CA TYR A 204 2.20 8.50 -10.30
C TYR A 204 2.40 8.12 -11.78
N SER A 205 3.20 7.09 -12.09
CA SER A 205 3.42 6.71 -13.51
C SER A 205 2.42 5.68 -14.02
N VAL A 206 2.34 4.56 -13.31
CA VAL A 206 1.51 3.41 -13.68
C VAL A 206 1.16 2.64 -12.41
N MET A 207 -0.08 2.17 -12.34
CA MET A 207 -0.47 1.21 -11.33
C MET A 207 -0.05 -0.20 -11.78
N MET A 208 0.62 -0.94 -10.90
CA MET A 208 1.04 -2.30 -11.21
C MET A 208 -0.15 -3.26 -11.27
N GLU A 209 -0.25 -4.00 -12.37
CA GLU A 209 -1.30 -5.00 -12.59
C GLU A 209 -0.70 -6.40 -12.73
N THR A 210 -1.40 -7.40 -12.17
CA THR A 210 -1.11 -8.81 -12.42
C THR A 210 -1.76 -9.20 -13.75
N LYS A 211 -0.98 -9.25 -14.85
CA LYS A 211 -1.50 -9.59 -16.18
C LYS A 211 -0.43 -10.20 -17.07
N LYS A 212 -0.87 -10.84 -18.16
CA LYS A 212 0.02 -11.40 -19.18
C LYS A 212 0.92 -10.32 -19.79
N GLY A 213 2.18 -10.68 -20.02
CA GLY A 213 3.21 -9.77 -20.56
C GLY A 213 3.99 -9.00 -19.49
N VAL A 214 3.60 -9.09 -18.22
CA VAL A 214 4.39 -8.59 -17.09
C VAL A 214 5.25 -9.73 -16.52
N VAL A 215 6.48 -9.40 -16.11
CA VAL A 215 7.38 -10.32 -15.40
C VAL A 215 7.46 -9.95 -13.91
N ARG A 216 7.48 -10.98 -13.06
CA ARG A 216 7.69 -10.84 -11.62
C ARG A 216 9.17 -10.53 -11.33
N TRP A 217 9.45 -10.07 -10.11
CA TRP A 217 10.82 -9.78 -9.64
C TRP A 217 11.82 -10.93 -9.78
N ASP A 218 11.36 -12.19 -9.86
CA ASP A 218 12.18 -13.38 -10.10
C ASP A 218 12.19 -13.84 -11.58
N ASN A 219 11.90 -12.92 -12.50
CA ASN A 219 11.82 -13.13 -13.96
C ASN A 219 10.77 -14.16 -14.40
N LYS A 220 9.82 -14.54 -13.54
CA LYS A 220 8.73 -15.44 -13.93
C LYS A 220 7.62 -14.66 -14.64
N PRO A 221 7.13 -15.12 -15.80
CA PRO A 221 6.03 -14.46 -16.49
C PRO A 221 4.74 -14.64 -15.71
N LEU A 222 3.93 -13.58 -15.70
CA LEU A 222 2.57 -13.59 -15.16
C LEU A 222 1.55 -13.98 -16.24
N VAL A 223 0.39 -14.44 -15.80
CA VAL A 223 -0.76 -14.74 -16.65
C VAL A 223 -1.92 -13.80 -16.32
N ASP A 224 -2.96 -13.80 -17.15
CA ASP A 224 -4.15 -12.99 -16.91
C ASP A 224 -4.95 -13.53 -15.72
N VAL A 225 -5.49 -12.59 -14.95
CA VAL A 225 -6.39 -12.89 -13.82
C VAL A 225 -7.81 -13.03 -14.38
N PRO A 226 -8.50 -14.17 -14.17
CA PRO A 226 -9.89 -14.33 -14.57
C PRO A 226 -10.78 -13.39 -13.76
N ARG A 227 -11.90 -12.96 -14.36
CA ARG A 227 -12.92 -12.20 -13.62
C ARG A 227 -13.59 -13.13 -12.63
N PHE A 228 -13.78 -12.70 -11.38
CA PHE A 228 -14.43 -13.53 -10.35
C PHE A 228 -15.78 -14.10 -10.82
N ALA A 229 -16.62 -13.26 -11.42
CA ALA A 229 -17.94 -13.66 -11.92
C ALA A 229 -17.92 -14.68 -13.07
N SER A 230 -16.76 -14.92 -13.69
CA SER A 230 -16.60 -15.94 -14.75
C SER A 230 -16.20 -17.32 -14.19
N LEU A 231 -15.88 -17.41 -12.90
CA LEU A 231 -15.46 -18.66 -12.27
C LEU A 231 -16.66 -19.56 -11.96
N PRO A 232 -16.50 -20.90 -11.91
CA PRO A 232 -17.53 -21.80 -11.44
C PRO A 232 -18.04 -21.45 -10.04
N GLN A 233 -19.33 -21.68 -9.76
CA GLN A 233 -19.94 -21.28 -8.49
C GLN A 233 -19.20 -21.86 -7.27
N TRP A 234 -18.79 -23.12 -7.32
CA TRP A 234 -18.06 -23.74 -6.22
C TRP A 234 -16.69 -23.07 -5.95
N VAL A 235 -16.04 -22.51 -6.97
CA VAL A 235 -14.80 -21.73 -6.83
C VAL A 235 -15.11 -20.41 -6.15
N GLN A 236 -16.16 -19.72 -6.60
CA GLN A 236 -16.61 -18.47 -5.99
C GLN A 236 -16.93 -18.65 -4.51
N ASP A 237 -17.69 -19.69 -4.17
CA ASP A 237 -18.06 -20.04 -2.79
C ASP A 237 -16.83 -20.39 -1.94
N THR A 238 -15.86 -21.10 -2.52
CA THR A 238 -14.61 -21.46 -1.83
C THR A 238 -13.78 -20.22 -1.54
N ILE A 239 -13.60 -19.32 -2.52
CA ILE A 239 -12.89 -18.05 -2.31
C ILE A 239 -13.57 -17.23 -1.22
N ASP A 240 -14.90 -17.09 -1.31
CA ASP A 240 -15.69 -16.35 -0.33
C ASP A 240 -15.55 -16.90 1.10
N ALA A 241 -15.56 -18.22 1.26
CA ALA A 241 -15.35 -18.88 2.54
C ALA A 241 -13.91 -18.67 3.06
N THR A 242 -12.92 -18.75 2.16
CA THR A 242 -11.50 -18.56 2.47
C THR A 242 -11.15 -17.12 2.86
N THR A 243 -11.92 -16.13 2.37
CA THR A 243 -11.71 -14.69 2.63
C THR A 243 -12.80 -14.08 3.52
N ALA A 244 -13.42 -14.87 4.40
CA ALA A 244 -14.56 -14.41 5.20
C ALA A 244 -14.19 -13.28 6.18
N LEU A 245 -13.00 -13.30 6.77
CA LEU A 245 -12.51 -12.21 7.64
C LEU A 245 -12.10 -11.00 6.82
N ASP A 246 -11.42 -11.21 5.69
CA ASP A 246 -11.06 -10.13 4.76
C ASP A 246 -12.29 -9.34 4.30
N ARG A 247 -13.42 -10.01 4.08
CA ARG A 247 -14.69 -9.36 3.74
C ARG A 247 -15.16 -8.40 4.82
N LYS A 248 -15.16 -8.84 6.07
CA LYS A 248 -15.56 -7.99 7.20
C LYS A 248 -14.59 -6.82 7.40
N LEU A 249 -13.28 -7.07 7.28
CA LEU A 249 -12.27 -6.02 7.31
C LEU A 249 -12.50 -4.99 6.19
N HIS A 250 -12.76 -5.47 4.97
CA HIS A 250 -13.03 -4.61 3.82
C HIS A 250 -14.31 -3.78 4.00
N GLU A 251 -15.39 -4.37 4.51
CA GLU A 251 -16.64 -3.65 4.81
C GLU A 251 -16.41 -2.53 5.83
N ALA A 252 -15.66 -2.81 6.89
CA ALA A 252 -15.27 -1.79 7.87
C ALA A 252 -14.38 -0.70 7.26
N ALA A 253 -13.41 -1.09 6.42
CA ALA A 253 -12.54 -0.16 5.71
C ALA A 253 -13.30 0.75 4.74
N VAL A 254 -14.32 0.25 4.04
CA VAL A 254 -15.20 1.06 3.18
C VAL A 254 -15.93 2.12 4.00
N LEU A 255 -16.42 1.77 5.19
CA LEU A 255 -17.07 2.74 6.08
C LEU A 255 -16.09 3.81 6.57
N ALA A 256 -14.91 3.39 7.02
CA ALA A 256 -13.85 4.32 7.47
C ALA A 256 -13.40 5.25 6.33
N TYR A 257 -13.22 4.72 5.12
CA TYR A 257 -12.87 5.50 3.94
C TYR A 257 -13.94 6.55 3.62
N ARG A 258 -15.22 6.16 3.58
CA ARG A 258 -16.32 7.08 3.29
C ARG A 258 -16.41 8.22 4.30
N GLN A 259 -16.26 7.91 5.58
CA GLN A 259 -16.21 8.92 6.64
C GLN A 259 -15.07 9.91 6.43
N ALA A 260 -13.88 9.44 6.06
CA ALA A 260 -12.74 10.31 5.75
C ALA A 260 -12.97 11.13 4.46
N ALA A 261 -13.61 10.54 3.45
CA ALA A 261 -13.88 11.20 2.17
C ALA A 261 -14.94 12.31 2.28
N GLU A 262 -15.96 12.16 3.14
CA GLU A 262 -17.01 13.17 3.36
C GLU A 262 -16.48 14.49 3.93
N VAL A 263 -15.33 14.48 4.61
CA VAL A 263 -14.72 15.67 5.22
C VAL A 263 -14.11 16.62 4.17
N GLY A 264 -13.99 16.21 2.90
CA GLY A 264 -13.42 17.04 1.84
C GLY A 264 -14.17 16.91 0.52
N ASP A 265 -14.20 17.99 -0.26
CA ASP A 265 -14.69 17.98 -1.65
C ASP A 265 -13.67 17.30 -2.59
N ALA A 266 -13.41 16.01 -2.34
CA ALA A 266 -12.45 15.21 -3.09
C ALA A 266 -12.91 14.93 -4.53
N GLU A 267 -14.22 15.07 -4.81
CA GLU A 267 -14.79 14.84 -6.14
C GLU A 267 -14.39 15.96 -7.12
N GLN A 268 -14.39 17.22 -6.69
CA GLN A 268 -13.85 18.31 -7.50
C GLN A 268 -12.35 18.14 -7.74
N ASP A 269 -11.58 17.82 -6.69
CA ASP A 269 -10.13 17.58 -6.78
C ASP A 269 -9.81 16.44 -7.77
N LEU A 270 -10.67 15.42 -7.86
CA LEU A 270 -10.46 14.27 -8.74
C LEU A 270 -10.48 14.65 -10.23
N VAL A 271 -11.29 15.63 -10.63
CA VAL A 271 -11.34 16.10 -12.02
C VAL A 271 -10.03 16.78 -12.40
N GLU A 272 -9.56 17.70 -11.56
CA GLU A 272 -8.29 18.41 -11.75
C GLU A 272 -7.11 17.43 -11.71
N PHE A 273 -7.15 16.47 -10.78
CA PHE A 273 -6.12 15.44 -10.65
C PHE A 273 -6.02 14.56 -11.88
N LYS A 274 -7.13 14.13 -12.46
CA LYS A 274 -7.12 13.32 -13.69
C LYS A 274 -6.46 14.04 -14.85
N GLU A 275 -6.70 15.34 -14.99
CA GLU A 275 -6.03 16.13 -16.02
C GLU A 275 -4.53 16.30 -15.74
N LEU A 276 -4.15 16.60 -14.50
CA LEU A 276 -2.74 16.68 -14.11
C LEU A 276 -2.02 15.34 -14.32
N GLN A 277 -2.63 14.24 -13.89
CA GLN A 277 -2.11 12.88 -14.04
C GLN A 277 -1.92 12.53 -15.52
N ARG A 278 -2.86 12.92 -16.40
CA ARG A 278 -2.73 12.76 -17.85
C ARG A 278 -1.51 13.51 -18.41
N ILE A 279 -1.30 14.76 -17.99
CA ILE A 279 -0.17 15.59 -18.41
C ILE A 279 1.16 14.97 -17.94
N VAL A 280 1.24 14.59 -16.66
CA VAL A 280 2.42 13.95 -16.06
C VAL A 280 2.75 12.63 -16.79
N THR A 281 1.75 11.78 -17.04
CA THR A 281 1.94 10.53 -17.78
C THR A 281 2.46 10.79 -19.19
N ALA A 282 1.88 11.75 -19.92
CA ALA A 282 2.33 12.10 -21.27
C ALA A 282 3.78 12.61 -21.27
N TYR A 283 4.14 13.47 -20.32
CA TYR A 283 5.51 13.94 -20.16
C TYR A 283 6.49 12.79 -19.92
N LEU A 284 6.16 11.88 -18.99
CA LEU A 284 7.00 10.74 -18.65
C LEU A 284 7.21 9.77 -19.81
N GLN A 285 6.20 9.62 -20.68
CA GLN A 285 6.28 8.79 -21.89
C GLN A 285 7.16 9.44 -22.96
N ALA A 286 7.02 10.75 -23.16
CA ALA A 286 7.82 11.50 -24.13
C ALA A 286 9.28 11.68 -23.70
N ASN A 287 9.57 11.65 -22.40
CA ASN A 287 10.89 11.95 -21.83
C ASN A 287 11.47 10.75 -21.07
N SER A 288 11.68 9.63 -21.75
CA SER A 288 12.09 8.36 -21.15
C SER A 288 13.45 8.39 -20.43
N SER A 289 14.34 9.32 -20.78
CA SER A 289 15.64 9.53 -20.15
C SER A 289 15.65 10.64 -19.07
N SER A 290 14.50 11.25 -18.78
CA SER A 290 14.43 12.34 -17.79
C SER A 290 14.67 11.84 -16.36
N GLU A 291 15.18 12.74 -15.51
CA GLU A 291 15.27 12.47 -14.08
C GLU A 291 13.89 12.23 -13.45
N ALA A 292 12.87 12.96 -13.90
CA ALA A 292 11.47 12.75 -13.52
C ALA A 292 11.03 11.29 -13.75
N ARG A 293 11.41 10.69 -14.88
CA ARG A 293 11.10 9.29 -15.18
C ARG A 293 11.76 8.31 -14.23
N ARG A 294 12.99 8.58 -13.78
CA ARG A 294 13.69 7.77 -12.77
C ARG A 294 12.92 7.78 -11.43
N TRP A 295 12.45 8.94 -10.98
CA TRP A 295 11.72 9.07 -9.71
C TRP A 295 10.29 8.53 -9.74
N TYR A 296 9.68 8.46 -10.92
CA TYR A 296 8.37 7.87 -11.12
C TYR A 296 8.44 6.38 -11.48
N ALA A 297 9.64 5.81 -11.60
CA ALA A 297 9.81 4.39 -11.79
C ALA A 297 9.35 3.61 -10.53
N PRO A 298 8.79 2.40 -10.70
CA PRO A 298 8.27 1.62 -9.58
C PRO A 298 9.33 1.06 -8.61
N ASN A 299 10.61 1.22 -8.94
CA ASN A 299 11.76 0.73 -8.17
C ASN A 299 12.68 1.89 -7.77
N ALA A 300 12.11 3.08 -7.50
CA ALA A 300 12.94 4.20 -7.03
C ALA A 300 13.67 3.77 -5.74
N GLU A 301 14.99 3.92 -5.72
CA GLU A 301 15.84 3.48 -4.61
C GLU A 301 15.49 4.24 -3.31
N PRO A 302 15.70 3.62 -2.14
CA PRO A 302 15.64 4.33 -0.86
C PRO A 302 16.59 5.53 -0.89
N TYR A 303 16.14 6.66 -0.36
CA TYR A 303 16.88 7.91 -0.40
C TYR A 303 17.69 8.11 0.90
N ASN A 304 19.02 8.13 0.77
CA ASN A 304 19.95 8.38 1.88
C ASN A 304 20.44 9.85 1.91
N GLY A 305 19.53 10.82 1.77
CA GLY A 305 19.86 12.25 1.73
C GLY A 305 20.38 12.78 0.37
N GLY A 306 20.45 14.11 0.23
CA GLY A 306 20.72 14.82 -1.04
C GLY A 306 19.91 16.12 -1.21
N PRO A 307 19.98 16.79 -2.38
CA PRO A 307 19.14 17.97 -2.66
C PRO A 307 17.67 17.56 -2.92
N PRO A 308 16.69 18.45 -2.61
CA PRO A 308 15.27 18.17 -2.84
C PRO A 308 14.95 17.79 -4.28
N LEU A 309 13.91 16.96 -4.45
CA LEU A 309 13.45 16.54 -5.79
C LEU A 309 12.67 17.67 -6.48
N TYR A 310 13.33 18.34 -7.42
CA TYR A 310 12.70 19.31 -8.32
C TYR A 310 12.35 18.75 -9.69
N ALA A 311 12.67 17.47 -9.97
CA ALA A 311 12.54 16.92 -11.31
C ALA A 311 11.08 16.68 -11.70
N PHE A 312 10.42 17.75 -12.15
CA PHE A 312 9.25 17.89 -13.02
C PHE A 312 9.15 19.36 -13.47
#